data_AF-A0A0J7LY67-F1
#
_entry.id   AF-A0A0J7LY67-F1
#
_cell.length_a   1.000
_cell.length_b   1.000
_cell.length_c   1.000
_cell.angle_alpha   90.00
_cell.angle_beta   90.00
_cell.angle_gamma   90.00
#
_symmetry.space_group_name_H-M   'P 1'
#
loop_
_entity.id
_entity.type
_entity.pdbx_description
1 polymer ?
#
loop_
_entity_poly.entity_id
_entity_poly.type
_entity_poly.pdbx_seq_one_letter_code
_entity_poly.pdbx_strand_id
1 'polypeptide(L)' 'MRTRRRVGSRRRAGIRFGREPIGVDLESLTDEQVKAIKEDPALIVEDVTYPAESEE' A
#
# COMPACT_ATOMS: atom_id res chain seq x y z
N MET A 1 0.66 1.41 -3.70
CA MET A 1 -0.12 0.18 -3.48
C MET A 1 -1.49 0.27 -4.11
N ARG A 2 -2.01 -0.81 -4.73
CA ARG A 2 -3.36 -0.85 -5.34
C ARG A 2 -3.97 -2.24 -5.26
N THR A 3 -5.26 -2.36 -5.60
CA THR A 3 -5.89 -3.67 -5.80
C THR A 3 -5.56 -4.27 -7.17
N ARG A 4 -5.54 -5.61 -7.25
CA ARG A 4 -5.46 -6.33 -8.52
C ARG A 4 -6.66 -6.01 -9.40
N ARG A 5 -6.49 -6.12 -10.72
CA ARG A 5 -7.52 -5.76 -11.73
C ARG A 5 -8.89 -6.41 -11.49
N ARG A 6 -8.93 -7.63 -10.95
CA ARG A 6 -10.17 -8.38 -10.64
C ARG A 6 -10.87 -7.93 -9.34
N VAL A 7 -10.19 -7.15 -8.50
CA VAL A 7 -10.69 -6.73 -7.19
C VAL A 7 -10.96 -5.22 -7.21
N GLY A 8 -12.22 -4.84 -7.06
CA GLY A 8 -12.65 -3.44 -7.15
C GLY A 8 -12.24 -2.59 -5.93
N SER A 9 -12.25 -3.17 -4.73
CA SER A 9 -11.81 -2.52 -3.51
C SER A 9 -11.41 -3.55 -2.45
N ARG A 10 -10.44 -3.20 -1.60
CA ARG A 10 -10.00 -4.01 -0.46
C ARG A 10 -9.69 -3.11 0.72
N ARG A 11 -9.92 -3.59 1.94
CA ARG A 11 -9.51 -2.89 3.17
C ARG A 11 -8.52 -3.73 3.97
N ARG A 12 -7.36 -3.16 4.31
CA ARG A 12 -6.32 -3.76 5.15
C ARG A 12 -5.62 -2.69 5.98
N ALA A 13 -5.24 -3.02 7.21
CA ALA A 13 -4.63 -2.09 8.17
C ALA A 13 -5.42 -0.76 8.34
N GLY A 14 -6.77 -0.81 8.27
CA GLY A 14 -7.61 0.39 8.31
C GLY A 14 -7.65 1.22 7.01
N ILE A 15 -6.80 0.92 6.03
CA ILE A 15 -6.69 1.63 4.75
C ILE A 15 -7.58 0.97 3.70
N ARG A 16 -8.25 1.78 2.87
CA ARG A 16 -9.00 1.32 1.69
C ARG A 16 -8.14 1.43 0.45
N PHE A 17 -7.90 0.31 -0.20
CA PHE A 17 -7.25 0.19 -1.50
C PHE A 17 -8.30 0.09 -2.60
N GLY A 18 -8.00 0.71 -3.74
CA GLY A 18 -8.78 0.63 -4.96
C GLY A 18 -7.88 0.40 -6.18
N ARG A 19 -8.43 0.63 -7.38
CA ARG A 19 -7.68 0.48 -8.64
C ARG A 19 -6.57 1.52 -8.79
N GLU A 20 -6.80 2.72 -8.26
CA GLU A 20 -5.83 3.81 -8.23
C GLU A 20 -4.73 3.47 -7.21
N PRO A 21 -3.44 3.54 -7.60
CA PRO A 21 -2.36 3.38 -6.64
C PRO A 21 -2.33 4.54 -5.64
N ILE A 22 -2.21 4.19 -4.35
CA ILE A 22 -1.99 5.13 -3.26
C ILE A 22 -0.61 4.92 -2.65
N GLY A 23 0.02 6.02 -2.22
CA GLY A 23 1.17 5.97 -1.33
C GLY A 23 0.73 5.61 0.08
N VAL A 24 1.47 4.73 0.74
CA VAL A 24 1.25 4.37 2.14
C VAL A 24 2.60 4.48 2.82
N ASP A 25 2.66 5.29 3.88
CA ASP A 25 3.81 5.34 4.75
C ASP A 25 3.88 4.03 5.55
N LEU A 26 4.92 3.25 5.30
CA LEU A 26 5.15 1.97 5.97
C LEU A 26 5.68 2.17 7.39
N GLU A 27 6.34 3.29 7.69
CA GLU A 27 6.92 3.57 9.00
C GLU A 27 5.84 3.89 10.04
N SER A 28 4.72 4.45 9.60
CA SER A 28 3.53 4.69 10.43
C SER A 28 2.69 3.43 10.70
N LEU A 29 3.03 2.28 10.12
CA LEU A 29 2.29 1.02 10.28
C LEU A 29 3.03 0.06 11.20
N THR A 30 2.28 -0.78 11.93
CA THR A 30 2.90 -1.87 12.69
C THR A 30 3.40 -2.98 11.77
N ASP A 31 4.39 -3.76 12.20
CA ASP A 31 4.90 -4.90 11.43
C ASP A 31 3.79 -5.88 11.00
N GLU A 32 2.80 -6.10 11.88
CA GLU A 32 1.65 -6.94 11.58
C GLU A 32 0.77 -6.36 10.47
N GLN A 33 0.59 -5.03 10.45
CA GLN A 33 -0.18 -4.34 9.42
C GLN A 33 0.55 -4.36 8.08
N VAL A 34 1.86 -4.09 8.08
CA VAL A 34 2.70 -4.20 6.89
C VAL A 34 2.67 -5.61 6.33
N LYS A 35 2.81 -6.62 7.20
CA LYS A 35 2.70 -8.03 6.83
C LYS A 35 1.34 -8.35 6.23
N ALA A 36 0.25 -7.94 6.87
CA ALA A 36 -1.11 -8.18 6.37
C ALA A 36 -1.38 -7.54 5.00
N ILE A 37 -0.72 -6.42 4.68
CA ILE A 37 -0.79 -5.79 3.36
C ILE A 37 0.05 -6.55 2.33
N LYS A 38 1.31 -6.89 2.68
CA LYS A 38 2.24 -7.59 1.79
C LYS A 38 1.78 -9.01 1.45
N GLU A 39 1.11 -9.69 2.37
CA GLU A 39 0.57 -11.03 2.18
C GLU A 39 -0.82 -11.05 1.52
N ASP A 40 -1.51 -9.91 1.36
CA ASP A 40 -2.86 -9.92 0.77
C ASP A 40 -2.80 -10.19 -0.74
N PRO A 41 -3.32 -11.32 -1.23
CA PRO A 41 -3.22 -11.70 -2.64
C PRO A 41 -4.09 -10.83 -3.55
N ALA A 42 -4.98 -10.00 -3.00
CA ALA A 42 -5.78 -9.05 -3.76
C ALA A 42 -5.07 -7.72 -3.97
N LEU A 43 -3.94 -7.47 -3.29
CA LEU A 43 -3.16 -6.26 -3.41
C LEU A 43 -1.95 -6.47 -4.33
N ILE A 44 -1.53 -5.36 -4.95
CA ILE A 44 -0.26 -5.20 -5.64
C ILE A 44 0.50 -4.17 -4.80
N VAL A 45 1.57 -4.65 -4.18
CA VAL A 45 2.47 -3.86 -3.36
C VAL A 45 3.74 -3.65 -4.16
N GLU A 46 4.05 -2.40 -4.44
CA GLU A 46 5.28 -1.97 -5.09
C GLU A 46 5.99 -1.11 -4.06
N ASP A 47 7.19 -1.52 -3.64
CA ASP A 47 8.06 -0.73 -2.79
C ASP A 47 8.62 0.40 -3.66
N VAL A 48 8.08 1.61 -3.46
CA VAL A 48 8.56 2.81 -4.13
C VAL A 48 9.32 3.62 -3.11
N THR A 49 10.63 3.67 -3.26
CA THR A 49 11.46 4.63 -2.54
C THR A 49 11.28 5.97 -3.24
N TYR A 50 10.51 6.88 -2.65
CA TYR A 50 10.56 8.26 -3.06
C TYR A 50 11.92 8.81 -2.59
N PRO A 51 12.81 9.26 -3.49
CA PRO A 51 13.94 10.05 -3.04
C PRO A 51 13.34 11.25 -2.30
N ALA A 52 13.82 11.54 -1.09
CA ALA A 52 13.47 12.78 -0.42
C ALA A 52 13.93 13.90 -1.35
N GLU A 53 13.01 14.46 -2.15
CA GLU A 53 13.31 15.59 -2.99
C GLU A 53 13.78 16.70 -2.05
N SER A 54 15.04 17.08 -2.22
CA SER A 54 15.62 18.22 -1.53
C SER A 54 14.76 19.43 -1.84
N GLU A 55 14.32 20.13 -0.78
CA GLU A 55 13.68 21.44 -0.88
C GLU A 55 14.54 22.37 -1.75
N GLU A 56 13.93 22.98 -2.77
CA GLU A 56 14.48 24.14 -3.49
C GLU A 56 13.59 25.36 -3.22
#